data_AF-W6W812-F1
#
_entry.id   AF-W6W812-F1
#
_cell.length_a   1.000
_cell.length_b   1.000
_cell.length_c   1.000
_cell.angle_alpha   90.00
_cell.angle_beta   90.00
_cell.angle_gamma   90.00
#
_symmetry.space_group_name_H-M   'P 1'
#
loop_
_entity.id
_entity.type
_entity.pdbx_description
1 polymer ?
#
loop_
_entity_poly.entity_id
_entity_poly.type
_entity_poly.pdbx_seq_one_letter_code
_entity_poly.pdbx_strand_id
1 'polypeptide(L)' 'MGLIAMSERDLQRIEILSKVIAGRMTMVSATHVLDLSERQVRRLRERIVHGWSPQKISCRMRLEPHPISVSHEQ' A
#
# COMPACT_ATOMS: atom_id res chain seq x y z
N MET A 1 10.53 1.63 24.51
CA MET A 1 9.28 1.53 23.73
C MET A 1 9.59 1.93 22.30
N GLY A 2 9.79 0.96 21.41
CA GLY A 2 10.13 1.23 20.01
C GLY A 2 8.93 1.81 19.28
N LEU A 3 8.75 3.14 19.36
CA LEU A 3 7.74 3.83 18.57
C LEU A 3 8.20 3.76 17.12
N ILE A 4 7.58 2.88 16.34
CA ILE A 4 7.69 2.94 14.88
C ILE A 4 7.02 4.26 14.48
N ALA A 5 7.80 5.34 14.44
CA ALA A 5 7.35 6.62 13.93
C ALA A 5 7.15 6.45 12.42
N MET A 6 5.88 6.41 11.99
CA MET A 6 5.52 6.42 10.58
C MET A 6 6.00 7.74 9.97
N SER A 7 6.66 7.69 8.81
CA SER A 7 7.02 8.91 8.10
C SER A 7 5.76 9.60 7.62
N GLU A 8 5.77 10.93 7.44
CA GLU A 8 4.65 11.68 6.87
C GLU A 8 4.18 11.07 5.54
N ARG A 9 5.12 10.51 4.76
CA ARG A 9 4.84 9.80 3.50
C ARG A 9 4.06 8.50 3.71
N ASP A 10 4.34 7.77 4.79
CA ASP A 10 3.59 6.56 5.17
C ASP A 10 2.17 6.92 5.63
N LEU A 11 2.03 8.00 6.41
CA LEU A 11 0.73 8.51 6.84
C LEU A 11 -0.11 8.97 5.64
N GLN A 12 0.49 9.71 4.71
CA GLN A 12 -0.17 10.13 3.47
C GLN A 12 -0.63 8.92 2.64
N ARG A 13 0.20 7.87 2.53
CA ARG A 13 -0.18 6.62 1.85
C ARG A 13 -1.39 5.95 2.50
N ILE A 14 -1.40 5.85 3.83
CA ILE A 14 -2.50 5.27 4.59
C ILE A 14 -3.79 6.08 4.39
N GLU A 15 -3.70 7.41 4.41
CA GLU A 15 -4.85 8.29 4.17
C GLU A 15 -5.42 8.11 2.76
N ILE A 16 -4.56 8.13 1.74
CA ILE A 16 -4.97 7.94 0.35
C ILE A 16 -5.63 6.58 0.14
N LEU A 17 -5.04 5.50 0.69
CA LEU A 17 -5.63 4.17 0.61
C LEU A 17 -6.98 4.08 1.35
N SER A 18 -7.13 4.77 2.48
CA SER A 18 -8.41 4.87 3.19
C SER A 18 -9.48 5.56 2.33
N LYS A 19 -9.13 6.64 1.62
CA LYS A 19 -10.04 7.32 0.67
C LYS A 19 -10.43 6.42 -0.50
N VAL A 20 -9.50 5.61 -1.01
CA VAL A 20 -9.78 4.63 -2.09
C VAL A 20 -10.75 3.55 -1.62
N ILE A 21 -10.56 3.02 -0.42
CA ILE A 21 -11.45 1.99 0.15
C ILE A 21 -12.84 2.55 0.43
N ALA A 22 -12.91 3.79 0.90
CA ALA A 22 -14.17 4.48 1.10
C ALA A 22 -14.87 4.91 -0.21
N GLY A 23 -14.30 4.62 -1.38
CA GLY A 23 -14.84 5.02 -2.68
C GLY A 23 -14.78 6.53 -2.96
N ARG A 24 -14.08 7.30 -2.12
CA ARG A 24 -13.93 8.76 -2.28
C ARG A 24 -12.78 9.15 -3.22
N MET A 25 -11.95 8.19 -3.61
CA MET A 25 -10.81 8.39 -4.50
C MET A 25 -10.64 7.18 -5.42
N THR A 26 -10.31 7.40 -6.69
CA THR A 26 -10.11 6.31 -7.66
C THR A 26 -8.72 5.68 -7.50
N MET A 27 -8.57 4.42 -7.91
CA MET A 27 -7.24 3.78 -7.95
C MET A 27 -6.25 4.55 -8.82
N VAL A 28 -6.71 5.10 -9.95
CA VAL A 28 -5.90 5.85 -10.90
C VAL A 28 -5.39 7.18 -10.30
N SER A 29 -6.22 7.89 -9.53
CA SER A 29 -5.73 9.05 -8.77
C SER A 29 -4.72 8.62 -7.71
N ALA A 30 -4.92 7.46 -7.08
CA ALA A 30 -4.04 7.01 -6.00
C ALA A 30 -2.67 6.55 -6.51
N THR A 31 -2.60 5.92 -7.68
CA THR A 31 -1.32 5.60 -8.32
C THR A 31 -0.52 6.84 -8.63
N HIS A 32 -1.18 7.88 -9.14
CA HIS A 32 -0.53 9.14 -9.48
C HIS A 32 -0.03 9.89 -8.24
N VAL A 33 -0.84 9.94 -7.17
CA VAL A 33 -0.46 10.64 -5.93
C VAL A 33 0.61 9.89 -5.13
N LEU A 34 0.57 8.56 -5.14
CA LEU A 34 1.49 7.73 -4.36
C LEU A 34 2.76 7.34 -5.13
N ASP A 35 2.83 7.63 -6.43
CA ASP A 35 3.86 7.16 -7.36
C ASP A 35 4.03 5.63 -7.30
N LEU A 36 2.89 4.92 -7.32
CA LEU A 36 2.81 3.46 -7.23
C LEU A 36 2.09 2.89 -8.45
N SER A 37 2.43 1.66 -8.84
CA SER A 37 1.66 0.92 -9.85
C SER A 37 0.27 0.53 -9.33
N GLU A 38 -0.71 0.45 -10.24
CA GLU A 38 -2.09 0.00 -9.91
C GLU A 38 -2.10 -1.36 -9.19
N ARG A 39 -1.16 -2.25 -9.55
CA ARG A 39 -1.00 -3.56 -8.89
C ARG A 39 -0.62 -3.42 -7.41
N GLN A 40 0.27 -2.49 -7.06
CA GLN A 40 0.67 -2.23 -5.68
C GLN A 40 -0.52 -1.66 -4.90
N VAL A 41 -1.22 -0.68 -5.47
CA VAL A 41 -2.42 -0.08 -4.86
C VAL A 41 -3.52 -1.13 -4.65
N ARG A 42 -3.76 -2.00 -5.63
CA ARG A 42 -4.74 -3.10 -5.51
C ARG A 42 -4.38 -4.07 -4.39
N ARG A 43 -3.13 -4.53 -4.32
CA ARG A 43 -2.64 -5.44 -3.27
C ARG A 43 -2.72 -4.82 -1.88
N LEU A 44 -2.46 -3.51 -1.77
CA LEU A 44 -2.56 -2.78 -0.51
C LEU A 44 -4.01 -2.61 -0.06
N ARG A 45 -4.90 -2.28 -0.99
CA ARG A 45 -6.34 -2.25 -0.76
C ARG A 45 -6.84 -3.59 -0.24
N GLU A 46 -6.49 -4.68 -0.91
CA GLU A 46 -6.85 -6.04 -0.49
C GLU A 46 -6.39 -6.29 0.95
N ARG A 47 -5.14 -5.97 1.32
CA ARG A 47 -4.65 -6.18 2.69
C ARG A 47 -5.42 -5.41 3.76
N ILE A 48 -5.81 -4.16 3.49
CA ILE A 48 -6.62 -3.37 4.42
C ILE A 48 -8.00 -4.01 4.58
N VAL A 49 -8.62 -4.46 3.48
CA VAL A 49 -9.90 -5.17 3.51
C VAL A 49 -9.79 -6.49 4.31
N HIS A 50 -8.64 -7.17 4.24
CA HIS A 50 -8.33 -8.34 5.07
C HIS A 50 -7.93 -8.00 6.52
N GLY A 51 -8.13 -6.75 6.97
CA GLY A 51 -7.96 -6.36 8.37
C GLY A 51 -6.51 -6.10 8.81
N TRP A 52 -5.59 -5.81 7.88
CA TRP A 52 -4.23 -5.43 8.26
C TRP A 52 -4.22 -4.11 9.04
N SER A 53 -3.41 -4.04 10.11
CA SER A 53 -3.20 -2.79 10.82
C SER A 53 -2.37 -1.79 9.98
N PRO A 54 -2.57 -0.47 10.16
CA PRO A 54 -1.77 0.57 9.50
C PRO A 54 -0.26 0.36 9.68
N GLN A 55 0.14 -0.20 10.81
CA GLN A 55 1.52 -0.51 11.17
C GLN A 55 2.08 -1.64 10.29
N LYS A 56 1.30 -2.71 10.05
CA LYS A 56 1.68 -3.80 9.14
C LYS A 56 1.75 -3.34 7.69
N ILE A 57 0.90 -2.39 7.31
CA ILE A 57 0.88 -1.78 5.98
C ILE A 57 2.15 -0.96 5.76
N SER A 58 2.49 -0.06 6.69
CA SER A 58 3.70 0.76 6.62
C SER A 58 4.97 -0.07 6.67
N CYS A 59 5.07 -1.07 7.56
CA CYS A 59 6.22 -1.98 7.59
C CYS A 59 6.43 -2.72 6.27
N ARG A 60 5.35 -3.09 5.56
CA ARG A 60 5.45 -3.71 4.24
C ARG A 60 5.87 -2.71 3.17
N MET A 61 5.36 -1.48 3.22
CA MET A 61 5.72 -0.42 2.27
C MET A 61 7.20 -0.01 2.37
N ARG A 62 7.82 -0.16 3.55
CA ARG A 62 9.24 0.09 3.77
C ARG A 62 10.16 -0.97 3.14
N LEU A 63 9.63 -2.17 2.85
CA LEU A 63 10.36 -3.30 2.27
C LEU A 63 9.92 -3.52 0.81
N GLU A 64 10.43 -2.71 -0.12
CA GLU A 64 10.44 -3.01 -1.56
C GLU A 64 11.91 -3.09 -2.01
N PRO A 65 12.31 -4.11 -2.76
CA PRO A 65 11.87 -4.25 -4.16
C PRO A 65 11.28 -5.62 -4.51
N HIS A 66 10.20 -5.61 -5.29
CA HIS A 66 9.84 -6.74 -6.15
C HIS A 66 10.90 -6.93 -7.24
N PRO A 67 11.30 -8.17 -7.51
CA PRO A 67 10.97 -8.74 -8.81
C PRO A 67 9.88 -9.79 -8.66
N ILE A 68 9.10 -9.89 -9.71
CA ILE A 68 8.10 -10.91 -9.92
C ILE A 68 8.91 -12.09 -10.47
N SER A 69 9.24 -13.10 -9.65
CA SER A 69 9.68 -14.38 -10.23
C SER A 69 8.43 -15.07 -10.77
N VAL A 70 8.11 -14.79 -12.03
CA VAL A 70 7.37 -15.74 -12.86
C VAL A 70 8.33 -16.91 -13.12
N SER A 71 8.33 -17.89 -12.22
CA SER A 71 8.78 -19.24 -12.55
C SER A 71 7.58 -19.98 -13.12
N HIS A 72 7.40 -19.87 -14.44
CA HIS A 72 6.71 -20.91 -15.20
C HIS A 72 7.71 -22.06 -15.34
N GLU A 73 7.62 -23.05 -14.45
CA GLU A 73 8.25 -24.36 -14.66
C GLU A 73 7.13 -25.37 -14.91
N GLN A 74 7.41 -26.28 -15.83
CA GLN A 74 6.52 -27.05 -16.70
C GLN A 74 5.51 -27.95 -15.98
#